data_AF-A0A9P0N029-F1
#
_entry.id   AF-A0A9P0N029-F1
#
_cell.length_a   1.000
_cell.length_b   1.000
_cell.length_c   1.000
_cell.angle_alpha   90.00
_cell.angle_beta   90.00
_cell.angle_gamma   90.00
#
_symmetry.space_group_name_H-M   'P 1'
#
loop_
_entity.id
_entity.type
_entity.pdbx_description
1 polymer ?
#
loop_
_entity_poly.entity_id
_entity_poly.type
_entity_poly.pdbx_seq_one_letter_code
_entity_poly.pdbx_strand_id
1 'polypeptide(L)'
;MEISSRRSVVETKAATMIRKLALLCLMAPVFLDAARQVGFRYKFELSIFGFGTSNFIDGLRSNTSALAKGWVNVERPYSPDGYEALQLWCPADDYVICILTDETGYTAGLQISIPSNKFTPALDMAVLGFQNWSADVDGETIEYYTKAQYFVSADAATRIAYANPDKALIRNDYVAVEGFNGELVKIAASLSNLDSIFTKQACIPWMGLHYYYDMSSSLECSASTILTWFPLYENDALVGMGFLVPGTLTVASGEVDHFEHPKKSDVEMIVNSGPQCLYDIVGNSSVITLHSYFIETPRQLLCL
;
A
#
# COMPACT_ATOMS: atom_id res chain seq x y z
N MET A 1 11.88 -44.25 -69.58
CA MET A 1 12.86 -43.25 -69.13
C MET A 1 12.06 -42.10 -68.52
N GLU A 2 11.81 -42.11 -67.21
CA GLU A 2 12.68 -41.51 -66.18
C GLU A 2 12.66 -39.96 -66.27
N ILE A 3 12.42 -39.15 -65.24
CA ILE A 3 12.46 -39.28 -63.77
C ILE A 3 11.43 -38.30 -63.17
N SER A 4 10.71 -38.76 -62.14
CA SER A 4 9.90 -37.93 -61.24
C SER A 4 10.79 -37.37 -60.12
N SER A 5 10.90 -36.04 -60.04
CA SER A 5 11.65 -35.34 -58.98
C SER A 5 10.70 -34.92 -57.86
N ARG A 6 10.77 -35.63 -56.72
CA ARG A 6 10.21 -35.20 -55.45
C ARG A 6 11.10 -34.10 -54.87
N ARG A 7 10.60 -32.86 -54.79
CA ARG A 7 11.19 -31.83 -53.93
C ARG A 7 10.69 -32.00 -52.50
N SER A 8 11.67 -31.97 -51.59
CA SER A 8 11.56 -32.18 -50.16
C SER A 8 10.75 -31.10 -49.45
N VAL A 9 9.65 -31.49 -48.81
CA VAL A 9 8.99 -30.70 -47.76
C VAL A 9 9.78 -30.90 -46.47
N VAL A 10 10.91 -30.19 -46.37
CA VAL A 10 11.69 -30.04 -45.12
C VAL A 10 11.90 -28.54 -44.88
N GLU A 11 10.82 -27.77 -44.92
CA GLU A 11 10.70 -26.49 -44.21
C GLU A 11 9.76 -26.72 -43.02
N THR A 12 10.12 -27.68 -42.19
CA THR A 12 9.27 -28.22 -41.12
C THR A 12 9.74 -27.67 -39.77
N LYS A 13 8.83 -26.96 -39.11
CA LYS A 13 8.78 -26.65 -37.68
C LYS A 13 9.84 -25.69 -37.10
N ALA A 14 11.09 -25.68 -37.57
CA ALA A 14 12.14 -24.85 -36.98
C ALA A 14 11.91 -23.34 -37.19
N ALA A 15 11.57 -22.93 -38.42
CA ALA A 15 11.28 -21.52 -38.75
C ALA A 15 10.01 -20.99 -38.03
N THR A 16 9.03 -21.87 -37.79
CA THR A 16 7.80 -21.53 -37.06
C THR A 16 8.06 -21.43 -35.54
N MET A 17 8.95 -22.27 -34.99
CA MET A 17 9.33 -22.21 -33.58
C MET A 17 10.19 -20.99 -33.26
N ILE A 18 11.10 -20.60 -34.16
CA ILE A 18 11.91 -19.37 -34.04
C ILE A 18 11.03 -18.11 -34.12
N ARG A 19 10.01 -18.08 -35.00
CA ARG A 19 9.02 -16.98 -35.02
C ARG A 19 8.18 -16.90 -33.74
N LYS A 20 7.81 -18.04 -33.14
CA LYS A 20 7.07 -18.07 -31.86
C LYS A 20 7.93 -17.64 -30.67
N LEU A 21 9.21 -18.04 -30.61
CA LEU A 21 10.15 -17.55 -29.60
C LEU A 21 10.46 -16.05 -29.76
N ALA A 22 10.65 -15.58 -30.98
CA ALA A 22 10.86 -14.15 -31.25
C ALA A 22 9.63 -13.31 -30.84
N LEU A 23 8.40 -13.83 -31.07
CA LEU A 23 7.17 -13.16 -30.63
C LEU A 23 7.02 -13.15 -29.10
N LEU A 24 7.46 -14.20 -28.39
CA LEU A 24 7.45 -14.26 -26.92
C LEU A 24 8.46 -13.26 -26.31
N CYS A 25 9.65 -13.13 -26.91
CA CYS A 25 10.67 -12.17 -26.48
C CYS A 25 10.32 -10.71 -26.83
N LEU A 26 9.53 -10.47 -27.88
CA LEU A 26 9.06 -9.13 -28.24
C LEU A 26 7.90 -8.64 -27.36
N MET A 27 7.20 -9.54 -26.67
CA MET A 27 6.13 -9.19 -25.73
C MET A 27 6.64 -8.97 -24.30
N ALA A 28 7.78 -9.58 -23.92
CA ALA A 28 8.41 -9.38 -22.61
C ALA A 28 8.64 -7.90 -22.23
N PRO A 29 9.16 -7.00 -23.10
CA PRO A 29 9.33 -5.60 -22.73
C PRO A 29 8.00 -4.86 -22.55
N VAL A 30 6.94 -5.25 -23.27
CA VAL A 30 5.59 -4.64 -23.13
C VAL A 30 4.93 -5.05 -21.81
N PHE A 31 5.23 -6.25 -21.30
CA PHE A 31 4.76 -6.69 -19.98
C PHE A 31 5.55 -6.07 -18.82
N LEU A 32 6.84 -5.75 -19.02
CA LEU A 32 7.68 -5.06 -18.04
C LEU A 32 7.33 -3.56 -17.92
N ASP A 33 6.94 -2.89 -19.00
CA ASP A 33 6.57 -1.47 -18.97
C ASP A 33 5.17 -1.23 -18.36
N ALA A 34 4.26 -2.20 -18.49
CA ALA A 34 2.95 -2.16 -17.84
C ALA A 34 3.04 -2.19 -16.30
N ALA A 35 4.09 -2.80 -15.74
CA ALA A 35 4.32 -2.91 -14.29
C ALA A 35 4.64 -1.59 -13.59
N ARG A 36 4.89 -0.52 -14.37
CA ARG A 36 5.32 0.79 -13.87
C ARG A 36 4.32 1.91 -14.12
N GLN A 37 3.11 1.58 -14.58
CA GLN A 37 2.06 2.59 -14.66
C GLN A 37 1.75 3.12 -13.27
N VAL A 38 1.70 4.43 -13.17
CA VAL A 38 1.36 5.14 -11.94
C VAL A 38 -0.07 4.81 -11.58
N GLY A 39 -0.28 4.31 -10.37
CA GLY A 39 -1.60 3.96 -9.89
C GLY A 39 -1.77 4.31 -8.43
N PHE A 40 -2.97 4.05 -7.95
CA PHE A 40 -3.23 3.99 -6.52
C PHE A 40 -4.18 2.83 -6.27
N ARG A 41 -3.67 1.83 -5.55
CA ARG A 41 -4.40 0.60 -5.20
C ARG A 41 -4.27 0.37 -3.70
N TYR A 42 -5.28 -0.21 -3.07
CA TYR A 42 -5.18 -0.61 -1.68
C TYR A 42 -5.79 -1.98 -1.44
N LYS A 43 -5.46 -2.56 -0.28
CA LYS A 43 -5.84 -3.89 0.18
C LYS A 43 -5.26 -5.02 -0.67
N PHE A 44 -4.54 -5.92 -0.03
CA PHE A 44 -4.06 -7.16 -0.61
C PHE A 44 -4.95 -8.33 -0.20
N GLU A 45 -5.20 -9.26 -1.11
CA GLU A 45 -5.81 -10.55 -0.79
C GLU A 45 -5.33 -11.56 -1.84
N LEU A 46 -5.20 -12.84 -1.47
CA LEU A 46 -4.83 -13.90 -2.42
C LEU A 46 -5.99 -14.32 -3.34
N SER A 47 -7.19 -13.76 -3.17
CA SER A 47 -8.36 -14.09 -3.97
C SER A 47 -8.22 -13.60 -5.42
N ILE A 48 -8.00 -14.52 -6.36
CA ILE A 48 -7.92 -14.19 -7.80
C ILE A 48 -9.26 -13.73 -8.40
N PHE A 49 -10.38 -13.96 -7.71
CA PHE A 49 -11.73 -13.59 -8.17
C PHE A 49 -12.21 -12.24 -7.60
N GLY A 50 -11.45 -11.64 -6.67
CA GLY A 50 -11.79 -10.38 -5.98
C GLY A 50 -11.17 -9.12 -6.59
N PHE A 51 -10.60 -9.20 -7.80
CA PHE A 51 -9.79 -8.11 -8.35
C PHE A 51 -10.59 -6.80 -8.53
N GLY A 52 -10.08 -5.73 -7.93
CA GLY A 52 -10.67 -4.38 -7.95
C GLY A 52 -11.94 -4.25 -7.09
N THR A 53 -12.36 -5.31 -6.39
CA THR A 53 -13.59 -5.33 -5.59
C THR A 53 -13.35 -5.76 -4.14
N SER A 54 -12.46 -6.72 -3.90
CA SER A 54 -12.03 -7.16 -2.57
C SER A 54 -10.50 -7.16 -2.40
N ASN A 55 -9.73 -7.10 -3.48
CA ASN A 55 -8.28 -6.86 -3.46
C ASN A 55 -7.82 -5.91 -4.58
N PHE A 56 -6.72 -5.22 -4.32
CA PHE A 56 -6.16 -4.16 -5.16
C PHE A 56 -7.24 -3.16 -5.58
N ILE A 57 -8.03 -2.71 -4.60
CA ILE A 57 -9.16 -1.79 -4.79
C ILE A 57 -8.64 -0.44 -5.28
N ASP A 58 -9.38 0.17 -6.19
CA ASP A 58 -9.03 1.43 -6.81
C ASP A 58 -9.05 2.59 -5.80
N GLY A 59 -7.88 3.14 -5.50
CA GLY A 59 -7.75 4.38 -4.75
C GLY A 59 -7.99 5.59 -5.65
N LEU A 60 -8.76 6.57 -5.16
CA LEU A 60 -9.07 7.78 -5.91
C LEU A 60 -7.87 8.72 -5.97
N ARG A 61 -7.67 9.36 -7.12
CA ARG A 61 -6.45 10.12 -7.45
C ARG A 61 -6.66 11.64 -7.49
N SER A 62 -7.88 12.09 -7.25
CA SER A 62 -8.24 13.52 -7.21
C SER A 62 -9.55 13.76 -6.44
N ASN A 63 -9.75 15.01 -6.01
CA ASN A 63 -11.01 15.48 -5.46
C ASN A 63 -12.17 15.41 -6.48
N THR A 64 -11.88 15.57 -7.78
CA THR A 64 -12.88 15.45 -8.84
C THR A 64 -13.36 14.01 -8.97
N SER A 65 -12.45 13.03 -8.89
CA SER A 65 -12.83 11.60 -8.85
C SER A 65 -13.55 11.22 -7.55
N ALA A 66 -13.18 11.84 -6.42
CA ALA A 66 -13.87 11.67 -5.14
C ALA A 66 -15.31 12.15 -5.22
N LEU A 67 -15.52 13.39 -5.66
CA LEU A 67 -16.85 13.96 -5.84
C LEU A 67 -17.71 13.14 -6.82
N ALA A 68 -17.12 12.68 -7.94
CA ALA A 68 -17.82 11.83 -8.91
C ALA A 68 -18.23 10.47 -8.34
N LYS A 69 -17.57 10.00 -7.27
CA LYS A 69 -17.90 8.77 -6.53
C LYS A 69 -18.82 9.03 -5.33
N GLY A 70 -19.28 10.27 -5.13
CA GLY A 70 -20.13 10.64 -4.00
C GLY A 70 -19.38 10.76 -2.68
N TRP A 71 -18.05 10.87 -2.71
CA TRP A 71 -17.27 11.14 -1.50
C TRP A 71 -17.52 12.58 -1.02
N VAL A 72 -17.46 12.76 0.28
CA VAL A 72 -17.67 14.03 0.97
C VAL A 72 -16.34 14.59 1.47
N ASN A 73 -16.20 15.91 1.43
CA ASN A 73 -15.08 16.61 2.05
C ASN A 73 -15.44 16.87 3.51
N VAL A 74 -14.60 16.40 4.42
CA VAL A 74 -14.85 16.44 5.88
C VAL A 74 -13.71 17.13 6.60
N GLU A 75 -14.02 17.66 7.78
CA GLU A 75 -13.01 18.26 8.64
C GLU A 75 -12.01 17.19 9.11
N ARG A 76 -10.72 17.54 9.06
CA ARG A 76 -9.64 16.65 9.47
C ARG A 76 -9.54 16.60 11.00
N PRO A 77 -9.28 15.43 11.60
CA PRO A 77 -9.00 15.35 13.04
C PRO A 77 -7.74 16.11 13.44
N TYR A 78 -6.74 16.06 12.56
CA TYR A 78 -5.41 16.54 12.82
C TYR A 78 -4.68 16.81 11.51
N SER A 79 -3.75 17.75 11.54
CA SER A 79 -2.81 18.03 10.46
C SER A 79 -1.45 18.34 11.06
N PRO A 80 -0.39 17.60 10.69
CA PRO A 80 0.98 18.01 10.99
C PRO A 80 1.35 19.31 10.28
N ASP A 81 2.35 20.01 10.82
CA ASP A 81 2.90 21.24 10.26
C ASP A 81 3.21 21.11 8.75
N GLY A 82 2.71 22.06 7.96
CA GLY A 82 2.85 22.13 6.50
C GLY A 82 1.82 21.31 5.70
N TYR A 83 1.03 20.46 6.35
CA TYR A 83 -0.04 19.68 5.73
C TYR A 83 -1.45 20.21 6.02
N GLU A 84 -1.59 21.35 6.68
CA GLU A 84 -2.86 21.92 7.15
C GLU A 84 -3.81 22.26 6.00
N ALA A 85 -3.26 22.62 4.83
CA ALA A 85 -4.05 22.96 3.65
C ALA A 85 -4.66 21.74 2.93
N LEU A 86 -4.25 20.51 3.28
CA LEU A 86 -4.79 19.32 2.62
C LEU A 86 -6.24 19.06 3.03
N GLN A 87 -7.07 18.73 2.05
CA GLN A 87 -8.48 18.41 2.24
C GLN A 87 -8.67 16.90 2.37
N LEU A 88 -9.51 16.46 3.31
CA LEU A 88 -9.84 15.06 3.54
C LEU A 88 -11.15 14.70 2.84
N TRP A 89 -11.08 13.72 1.95
CA TRP A 89 -12.24 13.20 1.23
C TRP A 89 -12.46 11.74 1.62
N CYS A 90 -13.69 11.43 2.02
CA CYS A 90 -14.10 10.10 2.47
C CYS A 90 -15.37 9.63 1.74
N PRO A 91 -15.58 8.33 1.53
CA PRO A 91 -16.91 7.79 1.23
C PRO A 91 -17.95 8.32 2.22
N ALA A 92 -19.16 8.67 1.77
CA ALA A 92 -20.17 9.31 2.63
C ALA A 92 -20.64 8.44 3.81
N ASP A 93 -20.52 7.12 3.67
CA ASP A 93 -21.00 6.08 4.57
C ASP A 93 -19.87 5.32 5.29
N ASP A 94 -18.60 5.61 4.98
CA ASP A 94 -17.46 4.85 5.53
C ASP A 94 -16.16 5.67 5.51
N TYR A 95 -15.68 6.09 6.68
CA TYR A 95 -14.45 6.90 6.81
C TYR A 95 -13.19 6.08 7.13
N VAL A 96 -13.21 4.75 6.94
CA VAL A 96 -12.04 3.88 7.17
C VAL A 96 -10.89 4.20 6.21
N ILE A 97 -11.18 4.43 4.91
CA ILE A 97 -10.19 4.77 3.89
C ILE A 97 -10.56 6.11 3.26
N CYS A 98 -9.79 7.15 3.57
CA CYS A 98 -9.98 8.48 3.03
C CYS A 98 -8.73 8.96 2.29
N ILE A 99 -8.90 9.80 1.28
CA ILE A 99 -7.78 10.41 0.58
C ILE A 99 -7.58 11.85 1.07
N LEU A 100 -6.32 12.26 1.12
CA LEU A 100 -5.95 13.66 1.26
C LEU A 100 -5.72 14.22 -0.13
N THR A 101 -6.19 15.44 -0.39
CA THR A 101 -5.91 16.16 -1.65
C THR A 101 -5.27 17.51 -1.36
N ASP A 102 -4.36 17.94 -2.23
CA ASP A 102 -3.65 19.21 -2.09
C ASP A 102 -4.31 20.36 -2.88
N GLU A 103 -3.61 21.49 -2.96
CA GLU A 103 -4.03 22.70 -3.67
C GLU A 103 -4.30 22.47 -5.16
N THR A 104 -3.73 21.40 -5.73
CA THR A 104 -3.91 21.05 -7.14
C THR A 104 -5.09 20.09 -7.36
N GLY A 105 -5.74 19.66 -6.27
CA GLY A 105 -6.86 18.74 -6.29
C GLY A 105 -6.46 17.29 -6.51
N TYR A 106 -5.17 16.97 -6.58
CA TYR A 106 -4.67 15.61 -6.71
C TYR A 106 -4.42 14.97 -5.36
N THR A 107 -4.50 13.63 -5.33
CA THR A 107 -4.22 12.87 -4.12
C THR A 107 -2.79 13.15 -3.63
N ALA A 108 -2.72 13.52 -2.38
CA ALA A 108 -1.54 13.98 -1.66
C ALA A 108 -1.23 13.09 -0.45
N GLY A 109 -2.14 12.18 -0.09
CA GLY A 109 -1.96 11.25 1.01
C GLY A 109 -3.15 10.31 1.17
N LEU A 110 -3.03 9.43 2.14
CA LEU A 110 -4.06 8.48 2.56
C LEU A 110 -4.20 8.58 4.09
N GLN A 111 -5.43 8.72 4.56
CA GLN A 111 -5.76 8.53 5.97
C GLN A 111 -6.45 7.18 6.14
N ILE A 112 -5.97 6.42 7.12
CA ILE A 112 -6.53 5.14 7.55
C ILE A 112 -7.16 5.38 8.92
N SER A 113 -8.42 5.02 9.05
CA SER A 113 -9.21 5.15 10.29
C SER A 113 -9.67 3.77 10.75
N ILE A 114 -9.54 3.49 12.04
CA ILE A 114 -10.00 2.24 12.67
C ILE A 114 -11.11 2.59 13.66
N PRO A 115 -12.36 2.09 13.49
CA PRO A 115 -13.44 2.36 14.44
C PRO A 115 -13.07 1.82 15.82
N SER A 116 -12.93 2.72 16.78
CA SER A 116 -12.42 2.41 18.14
C SER A 116 -13.36 1.46 18.90
N ASN A 117 -14.66 1.53 18.66
CA ASN A 117 -15.66 0.64 19.26
C ASN A 117 -15.62 -0.79 18.69
N LYS A 118 -14.97 -1.02 17.55
CA LYS A 118 -14.81 -2.33 16.91
C LYS A 118 -13.41 -2.91 17.06
N PHE A 119 -12.46 -2.12 17.56
CA PHE A 119 -11.06 -2.50 17.64
C PHE A 119 -10.57 -2.64 19.07
N THR A 120 -10.00 -3.80 19.39
CA THR A 120 -9.29 -4.04 20.64
C THR A 120 -7.78 -4.01 20.37
N PRO A 121 -7.09 -2.90 20.67
CA PRO A 121 -5.66 -2.79 20.42
C PRO A 121 -4.85 -3.68 21.36
N ALA A 122 -3.79 -4.30 20.85
CA ALA A 122 -2.84 -5.06 21.68
C ALA A 122 -1.67 -4.21 22.20
N LEU A 123 -1.49 -3.01 21.64
CA LEU A 123 -0.47 -2.04 22.00
C LEU A 123 -1.09 -0.66 22.23
N ASP A 124 -0.39 0.22 22.95
CA ASP A 124 -0.86 1.59 23.19
C ASP A 124 -0.95 2.38 21.88
N MET A 125 -2.18 2.77 21.51
CA MET A 125 -2.46 3.47 20.26
C MET A 125 -1.86 4.88 20.23
N ALA A 126 -1.77 5.58 21.36
CA ALA A 126 -1.20 6.92 21.43
C ALA A 126 0.32 6.89 21.26
N VAL A 127 1.00 5.91 21.87
CA VAL A 127 2.45 5.70 21.68
C VAL A 127 2.75 5.25 20.24
N LEU A 128 1.88 4.42 19.66
CA LEU A 128 1.91 4.12 18.22
C LEU A 128 1.62 5.35 17.35
N GLY A 129 1.26 6.50 17.92
CA GLY A 129 1.06 7.77 17.23
C GLY A 129 -0.29 7.92 16.52
N PHE A 130 -1.31 7.14 16.91
CA PHE A 130 -2.66 7.36 16.45
C PHE A 130 -3.28 8.61 17.08
N GLN A 131 -4.09 9.31 16.28
CA GLN A 131 -4.94 10.40 16.73
C GLN A 131 -6.39 9.92 16.86
N ASN A 132 -7.08 10.40 17.89
CA ASN A 132 -8.52 10.14 18.02
C ASN A 132 -9.30 11.11 17.13
N TRP A 133 -10.36 10.60 16.49
CA TRP A 133 -11.24 11.40 15.64
C TRP A 133 -12.69 11.03 15.88
N SER A 134 -13.50 12.00 16.28
CA SER A 134 -14.96 11.90 16.31
C SER A 134 -15.49 12.44 14.98
N ALA A 135 -16.23 11.62 14.24
CA ALA A 135 -16.81 12.02 12.96
C ALA A 135 -18.28 11.59 12.87
N ASP A 136 -19.11 12.47 12.31
CA ASP A 136 -20.50 12.14 11.99
C ASP A 136 -20.56 11.45 10.61
N VAL A 137 -20.97 10.19 10.62
CA VAL A 137 -21.16 9.34 9.43
C VAL A 137 -22.60 8.88 9.42
N ASP A 138 -23.35 9.21 8.36
CA ASP A 138 -24.78 8.90 8.23
C ASP A 138 -25.66 9.28 9.45
N GLY A 139 -25.27 10.35 10.15
CA GLY A 139 -25.99 10.86 11.32
C GLY A 139 -25.65 10.16 12.65
N GLU A 140 -24.66 9.26 12.64
CA GLU A 140 -24.08 8.66 13.85
C GLU A 140 -22.66 9.18 14.07
N THR A 141 -22.35 9.58 15.31
CA THR A 141 -20.98 9.93 15.69
C THR A 141 -20.18 8.65 15.92
N ILE A 142 -19.13 8.45 15.13
CA ILE A 142 -18.19 7.33 15.22
C ILE A 142 -16.84 7.85 15.69
N GLU A 143 -16.26 7.14 16.66
CA GLU A 143 -14.93 7.41 17.19
C GLU A 143 -13.90 6.53 16.48
N TYR A 144 -12.86 7.13 15.92
CA TYR A 144 -11.78 6.45 15.19
C TYR A 144 -10.41 6.66 15.82
N TYR A 145 -9.56 5.65 15.72
CA TYR A 145 -8.11 5.84 15.71
C TYR A 145 -7.66 6.12 14.29
N THR A 146 -6.91 7.20 14.06
CA THR A 146 -6.50 7.62 12.72
C THR A 146 -4.99 7.74 12.60
N LYS A 147 -4.46 7.39 11.42
CA LYS A 147 -3.12 7.76 10.97
C LYS A 147 -3.12 8.10 9.50
N ALA A 148 -2.19 8.94 9.11
CA ALA A 148 -1.99 9.33 7.72
C ALA A 148 -0.58 9.06 7.20
N GLN A 149 -0.53 8.91 5.88
CA GLN A 149 0.68 8.99 5.07
C GLN A 149 0.51 10.06 3.99
N TYR A 150 1.61 10.72 3.63
CA TYR A 150 1.64 11.87 2.75
C TYR A 150 2.63 11.60 1.60
N PHE A 151 2.13 11.70 0.36
CA PHE A 151 2.86 11.41 -0.87
C PHE A 151 3.56 12.64 -1.45
N VAL A 152 3.50 13.76 -0.72
CA VAL A 152 3.92 15.09 -1.19
C VAL A 152 4.72 15.82 -0.11
N SER A 153 5.45 16.85 -0.52
CA SER A 153 6.14 17.75 0.39
C SER A 153 5.15 18.50 1.30
N ALA A 154 5.59 18.79 2.54
CA ALA A 154 4.92 19.72 3.45
C ALA A 154 4.95 21.18 2.94
N ASP A 155 5.83 21.51 1.98
CA ASP A 155 5.86 22.82 1.35
C ASP A 155 4.87 22.93 0.18
N ALA A 156 3.90 23.86 0.28
CA ALA A 156 2.85 24.07 -0.72
C ALA A 156 3.41 24.48 -2.09
N ALA A 157 4.45 25.32 -2.13
CA ALA A 157 5.05 25.75 -3.40
C ALA A 157 5.65 24.56 -4.16
N THR A 158 6.30 23.64 -3.44
CA THR A 158 6.82 22.37 -3.96
C THR A 158 5.67 21.50 -4.48
N ARG A 159 4.57 21.34 -3.74
CA ARG A 159 3.41 20.54 -4.19
C ARG A 159 2.86 21.02 -5.54
N ILE A 160 2.72 22.33 -5.69
CA ILE A 160 2.24 22.96 -6.93
C ILE A 160 3.25 22.78 -8.07
N ALA A 161 4.55 22.99 -7.80
CA ALA A 161 5.60 22.90 -8.82
C ALA A 161 5.78 21.48 -9.38
N TYR A 162 5.56 20.46 -8.55
CA TYR A 162 5.69 19.04 -8.92
C TYR A 162 4.35 18.34 -9.15
N ALA A 163 3.27 19.09 -9.38
CA ALA A 163 1.97 18.54 -9.69
C ALA A 163 1.98 17.82 -11.05
N ASN A 164 2.14 16.49 -11.02
CA ASN A 164 2.07 15.64 -12.21
C ASN A 164 1.49 14.26 -11.87
N PRO A 165 0.16 14.16 -11.68
CA PRO A 165 -0.46 12.91 -11.26
C PRO A 165 -0.19 11.80 -12.28
N ASP A 166 -0.17 12.08 -13.57
CA ASP A 166 0.00 11.04 -14.59
C ASP A 166 1.39 10.37 -14.53
N LYS A 167 2.37 11.02 -13.90
CA LYS A 167 3.77 10.53 -13.80
C LYS A 167 4.17 9.97 -12.45
N ALA A 168 3.55 10.38 -11.35
CA ALA A 168 3.79 9.78 -10.05
C ALA A 168 2.66 10.08 -9.05
N LEU A 169 2.37 9.13 -8.16
CA LEU A 169 1.58 9.41 -6.96
C LEU A 169 2.45 10.07 -5.89
N ILE A 170 3.65 9.52 -5.67
CA ILE A 170 4.70 10.14 -4.84
C ILE A 170 5.30 11.30 -5.65
N ARG A 171 4.97 12.53 -5.28
CA ARG A 171 5.45 13.75 -5.94
C ARG A 171 6.58 14.41 -5.14
N ASN A 172 7.41 13.58 -4.53
CA ASN A 172 8.60 13.96 -3.79
C ASN A 172 9.59 12.78 -3.71
N ASP A 173 10.73 12.96 -3.05
CA ASP A 173 11.75 11.92 -2.80
C ASP A 173 11.45 11.03 -1.58
N TYR A 174 10.30 11.22 -0.92
CA TYR A 174 9.84 10.39 0.19
C TYR A 174 8.31 10.33 0.29
N VAL A 175 7.82 9.34 1.02
CA VAL A 175 6.49 9.33 1.67
C VAL A 175 6.68 9.66 3.14
N ALA A 176 6.00 10.68 3.65
CA ALA A 176 6.00 10.96 5.09
C ALA A 176 4.87 10.17 5.75
N VAL A 177 5.14 9.56 6.90
CA VAL A 177 4.14 8.80 7.65
C VAL A 177 4.15 9.24 9.10
N GLU A 178 2.99 9.23 9.74
CA GLU A 178 2.90 9.44 11.18
C GLU A 178 3.50 8.23 11.90
N GLY A 179 4.58 8.44 12.65
CA GLY A 179 5.37 7.41 13.35
C GLY A 179 4.95 7.26 14.81
N PHE A 180 5.92 6.99 15.68
CA PHE A 180 5.70 6.92 17.13
C PHE A 180 5.34 8.30 17.68
N ASN A 181 4.42 8.35 18.66
CA ASN A 181 3.96 9.58 19.29
C ASN A 181 3.49 10.68 18.30
N GLY A 182 3.14 10.30 17.06
CA GLY A 182 2.72 11.22 15.99
C GLY A 182 3.86 11.92 15.26
N GLU A 183 5.12 11.62 15.56
CA GLU A 183 6.27 12.23 14.85
C GLU A 183 6.35 11.75 13.40
N LEU A 184 6.60 12.67 12.47
CA LEU A 184 6.71 12.32 11.06
C LEU A 184 8.01 11.57 10.76
N VAL A 185 7.88 10.39 10.15
CA VAL A 185 8.98 9.59 9.63
C VAL A 185 8.98 9.70 8.11
N LYS A 186 10.12 9.98 7.51
CA LYS A 186 10.29 10.01 6.05
C LYS A 186 10.76 8.66 5.56
N ILE A 187 9.99 8.08 4.66
CA ILE A 187 10.30 6.83 3.98
C ILE A 187 10.77 7.18 2.57
N ALA A 188 12.04 6.90 2.27
CA ALA A 188 12.63 7.26 0.98
C ALA A 188 11.83 6.67 -0.20
N ALA A 189 11.75 7.39 -1.31
CA ALA A 189 11.16 6.87 -2.53
C ALA A 189 12.09 5.88 -3.25
N SER A 190 13.39 5.88 -2.91
CA SER A 190 14.38 4.93 -3.41
C SER A 190 15.03 4.11 -2.30
N LEU A 191 15.21 2.80 -2.54
CA LEU A 191 15.75 1.87 -1.54
C LEU A 191 17.20 2.24 -1.18
N SER A 192 17.97 2.68 -2.15
CA SER A 192 19.34 3.18 -2.01
C SER A 192 19.48 4.34 -1.02
N ASN A 193 18.39 5.08 -0.76
CA ASN A 193 18.33 6.19 0.19
C ASN A 193 17.50 5.86 1.44
N LEU A 194 17.00 4.63 1.57
CA LEU A 194 16.26 4.22 2.77
C LEU A 194 17.20 4.21 3.98
N ASP A 195 16.72 4.76 5.10
CA ASP A 195 17.48 4.72 6.35
C ASP A 195 17.81 3.26 6.72
N SER A 196 19.08 3.03 7.07
CA SER A 196 19.60 1.71 7.46
C SER A 196 18.89 1.07 8.66
N ILE A 197 18.13 1.84 9.44
CA ILE A 197 17.28 1.31 10.51
C ILE A 197 16.16 0.41 9.97
N PHE A 198 15.73 0.58 8.72
CA PHE A 198 14.76 -0.31 8.10
C PHE A 198 15.44 -1.59 7.63
N THR A 199 15.11 -2.71 8.24
CA THR A 199 15.73 -4.01 7.95
C THR A 199 14.91 -4.79 6.95
N LYS A 200 15.60 -5.37 5.95
CA LYS A 200 15.00 -6.22 4.93
C LYS A 200 14.43 -7.50 5.55
N GLN A 201 13.21 -7.85 5.18
CA GLN A 201 12.57 -9.11 5.57
C GLN A 201 12.38 -10.02 4.34
N ALA A 202 11.16 -10.42 4.02
CA ALA A 202 10.85 -11.24 2.86
C ALA A 202 10.44 -10.41 1.64
N CYS A 203 10.67 -10.98 0.45
CA CYS A 203 10.00 -10.55 -0.76
C CYS A 203 8.84 -11.50 -1.03
N ILE A 204 7.62 -10.97 -1.09
CA ILE A 204 6.43 -11.77 -1.32
C ILE A 204 5.83 -11.40 -2.68
N PRO A 205 5.62 -12.37 -3.57
CA PRO A 205 4.95 -12.13 -4.84
C PRO A 205 3.63 -11.38 -4.64
N TRP A 206 3.41 -10.38 -5.49
CA TRP A 206 2.25 -9.47 -5.53
C TRP A 206 2.17 -8.46 -4.38
N MET A 207 3.11 -8.48 -3.44
CA MET A 207 3.23 -7.51 -2.35
C MET A 207 4.50 -6.67 -2.45
N GLY A 208 5.61 -7.28 -2.89
CA GLY A 208 6.92 -6.63 -3.01
C GLY A 208 7.90 -6.98 -1.89
N LEU A 209 9.04 -6.29 -1.87
CA LEU A 209 10.10 -6.51 -0.89
C LEU A 209 9.84 -5.71 0.39
N HIS A 210 9.60 -6.41 1.49
CA HIS A 210 9.23 -5.79 2.76
C HIS A 210 10.46 -5.35 3.56
N TYR A 211 10.35 -4.17 4.16
CA TYR A 211 11.31 -3.61 5.10
C TYR A 211 10.58 -3.13 6.34
N TYR A 212 11.07 -3.47 7.53
CA TYR A 212 10.46 -3.09 8.80
C TYR A 212 11.43 -2.28 9.66
N TYR A 213 10.90 -1.34 10.44
CA TYR A 213 11.70 -0.48 11.31
C TYR A 213 12.39 -1.30 12.42
N ASP A 214 13.71 -1.23 12.46
CA ASP A 214 14.61 -1.87 13.44
C ASP A 214 14.29 -3.35 13.73
N MET A 215 13.78 -4.07 12.73
CA MET A 215 13.23 -5.41 12.93
C MET A 215 14.36 -6.44 13.05
N SER A 216 14.41 -7.11 14.21
CA SER A 216 15.36 -8.17 14.52
C SER A 216 14.75 -9.18 15.49
N SER A 217 15.35 -10.36 15.60
CA SER A 217 14.85 -11.43 16.46
C SER A 217 14.96 -11.11 17.96
N SER A 218 15.76 -10.10 18.31
CA SER A 218 15.95 -9.59 19.68
C SER A 218 15.16 -8.33 19.99
N LEU A 219 14.41 -7.78 19.01
CA LEU A 219 13.60 -6.58 19.22
C LEU A 219 12.54 -6.85 20.31
N GLU A 220 12.43 -5.95 21.27
CA GLU A 220 11.31 -5.97 22.21
C GLU A 220 10.02 -5.56 21.48
N CYS A 221 8.89 -6.21 21.76
CA CYS A 221 7.61 -5.82 21.18
C CYS A 221 6.85 -4.90 22.12
N SER A 222 6.92 -3.60 21.86
CA SER A 222 6.14 -2.60 22.56
C SER A 222 5.62 -1.54 21.58
N ALA A 223 4.73 -0.69 22.06
CA ALA A 223 4.18 0.40 21.26
C ALA A 223 5.25 1.41 20.79
N SER A 224 6.43 1.43 21.42
CA SER A 224 7.54 2.33 21.08
C SER A 224 8.60 1.69 20.17
N THR A 225 8.44 0.42 19.80
CA THR A 225 9.42 -0.32 18.97
C THR A 225 8.79 -0.90 17.71
N ILE A 226 7.50 -1.24 17.75
CA ILE A 226 6.78 -1.75 16.58
C ILE A 226 6.18 -0.58 15.80
N LEU A 227 6.88 -0.13 14.76
CA LEU A 227 6.36 0.91 13.88
C LEU A 227 5.19 0.39 13.05
N THR A 228 4.11 1.15 13.00
CA THR A 228 2.90 0.80 12.24
C THR A 228 3.13 0.69 10.73
N TRP A 229 4.10 1.43 10.19
CA TRP A 229 4.33 1.53 8.76
C TRP A 229 5.55 0.72 8.33
N PHE A 230 5.45 0.06 7.18
CA PHE A 230 6.55 -0.69 6.58
C PHE A 230 6.59 -0.46 5.06
N PRO A 231 7.74 -0.05 4.48
CA PRO A 231 7.82 0.13 3.03
C PRO A 231 7.94 -1.16 2.24
N LEU A 232 7.45 -1.09 1.00
CA LEU A 232 7.54 -2.15 -0.01
C LEU A 232 8.34 -1.62 -1.20
N TYR A 233 9.41 -2.33 -1.56
CA TYR A 233 10.27 -1.95 -2.67
C TYR A 233 10.26 -2.97 -3.81
N GLU A 234 10.55 -2.49 -5.01
CA GLU A 234 10.94 -3.30 -6.14
C GLU A 234 11.96 -2.52 -6.99
N ASN A 235 13.09 -3.14 -7.35
CA ASN A 235 14.10 -2.54 -8.24
C ASN A 235 14.51 -1.11 -7.87
N ASP A 236 14.83 -0.90 -6.58
CA ASP A 236 15.18 0.41 -5.99
C ASP A 236 14.03 1.42 -5.86
N ALA A 237 12.81 1.12 -6.30
CA ALA A 237 11.68 2.04 -6.21
C ALA A 237 10.69 1.64 -5.11
N LEU A 238 10.20 2.62 -4.35
CA LEU A 238 9.10 2.44 -3.40
C LEU A 238 7.80 2.21 -4.18
N VAL A 239 7.27 0.99 -4.11
CA VAL A 239 6.06 0.57 -4.86
C VAL A 239 4.81 0.56 -4.00
N GLY A 240 4.97 0.61 -2.68
CA GLY A 240 3.85 0.69 -1.75
C GLY A 240 4.30 0.86 -0.30
N MET A 241 3.30 1.06 0.55
CA MET A 241 3.43 1.09 2.00
C MET A 241 2.43 0.09 2.57
N GLY A 242 2.89 -0.71 3.52
CA GLY A 242 2.03 -1.46 4.40
C GLY A 242 1.82 -0.74 5.73
N PHE A 243 0.67 -1.01 6.32
CA PHE A 243 0.20 -0.51 7.61
C PHE A 243 -0.16 -1.72 8.46
N LEU A 244 0.40 -1.87 9.66
CA LEU A 244 0.19 -3.01 10.54
C LEU A 244 -0.09 -2.55 11.97
N VAL A 245 -1.20 -3.02 12.54
CA VAL A 245 -1.60 -2.71 13.92
C VAL A 245 -1.95 -3.99 14.66
N PRO A 246 -1.21 -4.34 15.71
CA PRO A 246 -1.56 -5.48 16.55
C PRO A 246 -2.87 -5.26 17.30
N GLY A 247 -3.80 -6.20 17.19
CA GLY A 247 -5.12 -6.09 17.77
C GLY A 247 -6.20 -6.80 16.96
N THR A 248 -7.39 -6.88 17.54
CA THR A 248 -8.54 -7.55 16.95
C THR A 248 -9.55 -6.53 16.46
N LEU A 249 -9.89 -6.60 15.17
CA LEU A 249 -11.01 -5.85 14.59
C LEU A 249 -12.22 -6.78 14.42
N THR A 250 -13.36 -6.37 14.96
CA THR A 250 -14.63 -7.07 14.77
C THR A 250 -15.36 -6.46 13.57
N VAL A 251 -15.57 -7.26 12.53
CA VAL A 251 -16.35 -6.88 11.33
C VAL A 251 -17.66 -7.65 11.34
N ALA A 252 -18.79 -6.94 11.36
CA ALA A 252 -20.09 -7.60 11.38
C ALA A 252 -20.43 -8.19 10.00
N SER A 253 -21.31 -9.19 9.97
CA SER A 253 -21.76 -9.79 8.72
C SER A 253 -22.40 -8.73 7.80
N GLY A 254 -21.86 -8.60 6.59
CA GLY A 254 -22.36 -7.65 5.58
C GLY A 254 -21.66 -6.29 5.61
N GLU A 255 -20.79 -6.02 6.58
CA GLU A 255 -19.91 -4.86 6.57
C GLU A 255 -18.71 -5.09 5.64
N VAL A 256 -18.19 -4.00 5.07
CA VAL A 256 -16.98 -4.05 4.26
C VAL A 256 -15.77 -4.15 5.18
N ASP A 257 -15.03 -5.24 5.07
CA ASP A 257 -13.72 -5.36 5.71
C ASP A 257 -12.68 -4.74 4.79
N HIS A 258 -12.10 -3.60 5.18
CA HIS A 258 -11.00 -2.98 4.42
C HIS A 258 -9.64 -3.55 4.77
N PHE A 259 -9.53 -4.26 5.89
CA PHE A 259 -8.27 -4.74 6.40
C PHE A 259 -8.02 -6.19 6.01
N GLU A 260 -6.76 -6.56 6.17
CA GLU A 260 -6.23 -7.89 5.96
C GLU A 260 -5.93 -8.48 7.35
N HIS A 261 -6.19 -9.78 7.52
CA HIS A 261 -6.07 -10.47 8.80
C HIS A 261 -5.11 -11.66 8.68
N PRO A 262 -3.79 -11.40 8.52
CA PRO A 262 -2.81 -12.45 8.37
C PRO A 262 -2.70 -13.25 9.67
N LYS A 263 -2.56 -14.57 9.54
CA LYS A 263 -2.34 -15.45 10.69
C LYS A 263 -0.88 -15.37 11.12
N LYS A 264 -0.57 -15.86 12.32
CA LYS A 264 0.80 -15.98 12.85
C LYS A 264 1.79 -16.55 11.81
N SER A 265 1.42 -17.63 11.12
CA SER A 265 2.26 -18.27 10.10
C SER A 265 2.55 -17.36 8.90
N ASP A 266 1.61 -16.50 8.52
CA ASP A 266 1.80 -15.56 7.41
C ASP A 266 2.76 -14.45 7.83
N VAL A 267 2.65 -13.96 9.07
CA VAL A 267 3.56 -12.96 9.64
C VAL A 267 4.98 -13.52 9.82
N GLU A 268 5.13 -14.77 10.28
CA GLU A 268 6.44 -15.45 10.36
C GLU A 268 7.10 -15.60 8.99
N MET A 269 6.33 -15.80 7.92
CA MET A 269 6.84 -15.87 6.57
C MET A 269 7.26 -14.48 6.03
N ILE A 270 6.48 -13.45 6.30
CA ILE A 270 6.70 -12.08 5.79
C ILE A 270 7.82 -11.37 6.57
N VAL A 271 7.78 -11.44 7.89
CA VAL A 271 8.69 -10.79 8.84
C VAL A 271 9.66 -11.83 9.38
N ASN A 272 10.38 -12.52 8.50
CA ASN A 272 11.15 -13.71 8.83
C ASN A 272 12.30 -13.53 9.85
N SER A 273 12.71 -12.29 10.12
CA SER A 273 13.71 -11.95 11.13
C SER A 273 13.09 -11.27 12.35
N GLY A 274 11.77 -11.31 12.49
CA GLY A 274 11.04 -10.72 13.62
C GLY A 274 11.25 -11.46 14.94
N PRO A 275 11.00 -10.79 16.07
CA PRO A 275 11.15 -11.37 17.40
C PRO A 275 9.96 -12.28 17.74
N GLN A 276 10.18 -13.26 18.63
CA GLN A 276 9.12 -14.20 19.03
C GLN A 276 7.89 -13.49 19.63
N CYS A 277 8.11 -12.38 20.35
CA CYS A 277 7.02 -11.61 20.93
C CYS A 277 6.06 -11.05 19.86
N LEU A 278 6.53 -10.76 18.65
CA LEU A 278 5.68 -10.22 17.57
C LEU A 278 4.72 -11.32 17.12
N TYR A 279 5.25 -12.51 16.87
CA TYR A 279 4.46 -13.66 16.46
C TYR A 279 3.48 -14.10 17.55
N ASP A 280 3.86 -13.97 18.81
CA ASP A 280 2.99 -14.29 19.94
C ASP A 280 1.87 -13.27 20.11
N ILE A 281 2.15 -11.97 19.91
CA ILE A 281 1.11 -10.93 19.85
C ILE A 281 0.11 -11.26 18.75
N VAL A 282 0.58 -11.57 17.53
CA VAL A 282 -0.32 -11.93 16.42
C VAL A 282 -1.12 -13.21 16.73
N GLY A 283 -0.49 -14.23 17.31
CA GLY A 283 -1.15 -15.48 17.67
C GLY A 283 -2.22 -15.33 18.76
N ASN A 284 -2.04 -14.39 19.68
CA ASN A 284 -2.92 -14.20 20.83
C ASN A 284 -3.97 -13.11 20.63
N SER A 285 -3.64 -12.05 19.89
CA SER A 285 -4.44 -10.82 19.80
C SER A 285 -4.78 -10.41 18.37
N SER A 286 -4.40 -11.22 17.38
CA SER A 286 -4.52 -10.91 15.96
C SER A 286 -3.69 -9.68 15.55
N VAL A 287 -3.75 -9.38 14.26
CA VAL A 287 -3.21 -8.17 13.67
C VAL A 287 -4.09 -7.79 12.49
N ILE A 288 -4.30 -6.49 12.31
CA ILE A 288 -4.85 -5.96 11.06
C ILE A 288 -3.74 -5.34 10.24
N THR A 289 -3.80 -5.52 8.93
CA THR A 289 -2.89 -4.86 7.99
C THR A 289 -3.63 -4.27 6.80
N LEU A 290 -3.01 -3.30 6.14
CA LEU A 290 -3.47 -2.75 4.89
C LEU A 290 -2.27 -2.43 4.02
N HIS A 291 -2.24 -2.97 2.81
CA HIS A 291 -1.30 -2.52 1.80
C HIS A 291 -1.89 -1.37 0.98
N SER A 292 -1.06 -0.38 0.69
CA SER A 292 -1.33 0.70 -0.25
C SER A 292 -0.21 0.73 -1.28
N TYR A 293 -0.55 0.76 -2.56
CA TYR A 293 0.39 0.66 -3.68
C TYR A 293 0.34 1.90 -4.54
N PHE A 294 1.51 2.33 -5.01
CA PHE A 294 1.71 3.53 -5.83
C PHE A 294 1.80 3.22 -7.33
N ILE A 295 1.54 1.95 -7.66
CA ILE A 295 1.56 1.40 -9.00
C ILE A 295 0.18 0.82 -9.33
N GLU A 296 -0.13 0.81 -10.63
CA GLU A 296 -1.42 0.37 -11.16
C GLU A 296 -1.61 -1.15 -11.06
N THR A 297 -0.53 -1.91 -11.20
CA THR A 297 -0.57 -3.38 -11.26
C THR A 297 0.31 -4.05 -10.22
N PRO A 298 -0.01 -3.99 -8.91
CA PRO A 298 0.76 -4.66 -7.86
C PRO A 298 0.93 -6.17 -8.06
N ARG A 299 -0.02 -6.82 -8.75
CA ARG A 299 0.07 -8.24 -9.15
C ARG A 299 1.28 -8.59 -10.04
N GLN A 300 2.00 -7.58 -10.56
CA GLN A 300 3.21 -7.78 -11.36
C GLN A 300 4.49 -7.66 -10.53
N LEU A 301 4.38 -7.40 -9.23
CA LEU A 301 5.50 -7.51 -8.30
C LEU A 301 5.84 -9.00 -8.15
N LEU A 302 6.93 -9.45 -8.77
CA LEU A 302 7.25 -10.89 -8.84
C LEU A 302 8.46 -11.29 -7.98
N CYS A 303 9.14 -10.34 -7.35
CA CYS A 303 10.28 -10.62 -6.47
C CYS A 303 11.40 -11.43 -7.19
N LEU A 304 11.68 -11.07 -8.44
CA LEU A 304 12.66 -11.73 -9.31
C LEU A 304 14.06 -11.13 -9.21
#